data_AF-A0A934VLK4-F1
#
_entry.id   AF-A0A934VLK4-F1
#
_cell.length_a   1.000
_cell.length_b   1.000
_cell.length_c   1.000
_cell.angle_alpha   90.00
_cell.angle_beta   90.00
_cell.angle_gamma   90.00
#
_symmetry.space_group_name_H-M   'P 1'
#
loop_
_entity.id
_entity.type
_entity.pdbx_description
1 polymer ?
#
loop_
_entity_poly.entity_id
_entity_poly.type
_entity_poly.pdbx_seq_one_letter_code
_entity_poly.pdbx_strand_id
1 'polypeptide(L)'
;MAGLVAWLLGGFFLLAEEVHEVSDLDALLALAEKDDQTVRLAPGRYRLSDYATEERLQQWRREGRSSFFRFSGDRNRFLLEGVVLIWETGLREKLRPRIHASEIEVSGSGNLFRGWQILCEGEGTSPGGQLLALSGEGNHLQDCRFEVRGSTPYGYGDSFGKGGSPVIGHRKHSGVLITGNGNRLSDCHLVMRSFGHGYFIQKTASNLVFENCVVEGEVRSTDEMLAEKSGAAFEKGFRTVFRNRNGEHRLLPGYTKSLCEDGFRTYGEHQNLVFRNCEARHMRSGFELRTEGSVQVENCRAVACERGFWVGTRTVMRACEAEARYGPALFLEGENADLELTVHVPRSGRVVHGLAMISGREHRVRLLPGILERELPVWLGFGIPGAGEGQVAFSPRRAEKVKLRNEASSPVVLSAEARGCRVESKGAITARKGVDNEVERLP
;
A
#
# COMPACT_ATOMS: atom_id res chain seq x y z
N MET A 1 26.07 8.73 -70.91
CA MET A 1 26.37 8.25 -69.55
C MET A 1 26.96 9.38 -68.74
N ALA A 2 26.15 10.00 -67.87
CA ALA A 2 26.60 10.78 -66.71
C ALA A 2 25.35 11.07 -65.88
N GLY A 3 25.08 10.20 -64.88
CA GLY A 3 23.99 10.37 -63.93
C GLY A 3 24.49 11.13 -62.71
N LEU A 4 23.82 12.24 -62.38
CA LEU A 4 24.03 12.98 -61.15
C LEU A 4 23.19 12.33 -60.05
N VAL A 5 23.84 11.73 -59.05
CA VAL A 5 23.19 11.24 -57.82
C VAL A 5 23.29 12.36 -56.78
N ALA A 6 22.16 13.00 -56.48
CA ALA A 6 22.05 13.97 -55.40
C ALA A 6 21.91 13.22 -54.06
N TRP A 7 22.87 13.44 -53.16
CA TRP A 7 22.81 12.98 -51.77
C TRP A 7 21.89 13.90 -50.97
N LEU A 8 20.78 13.36 -50.46
CA LEU A 8 19.94 13.99 -49.44
C LEU A 8 20.60 13.78 -48.06
N LEU A 9 21.33 14.78 -47.59
CA LEU A 9 21.74 14.90 -46.19
C LEU A 9 20.53 15.34 -45.36
N GLY A 10 19.79 14.37 -44.83
CA GLY A 10 18.77 14.60 -43.80
C GLY A 10 19.44 14.99 -42.49
N GLY A 11 19.55 16.28 -42.23
CA GLY A 11 19.98 16.81 -40.93
C GLY A 11 18.90 16.52 -39.88
N PHE A 12 19.23 15.68 -38.90
CA PHE A 12 18.50 15.61 -37.64
C PHE A 12 18.74 16.93 -36.88
N PHE A 13 17.82 17.88 -37.00
CA PHE A 13 17.76 19.00 -36.06
C PHE A 13 17.29 18.45 -34.71
N LEU A 14 18.22 18.33 -33.75
CA LEU A 14 17.88 18.28 -32.33
C LEU A 14 17.30 19.64 -31.97
N LEU A 15 15.97 19.78 -32.05
CA LEU A 15 15.29 20.94 -31.48
C LEU A 15 15.49 20.88 -29.96
N ALA A 16 16.09 21.92 -29.40
CA ALA A 16 16.16 22.08 -27.96
C ALA A 16 14.73 22.19 -27.41
N GLU A 17 14.38 21.31 -26.48
CA GLU A 17 13.08 21.31 -25.82
C GLU A 17 12.90 22.62 -25.04
N GLU A 18 11.87 23.39 -25.36
CA GLU A 18 11.57 24.66 -24.68
C GLU A 18 11.16 24.37 -23.23
N VAL A 19 11.78 25.04 -22.27
CA VAL A 19 11.47 24.91 -20.85
C VAL A 19 10.73 26.16 -20.38
N HIS A 20 9.49 25.98 -19.95
CA HIS A 20 8.69 27.02 -19.32
C HIS A 20 9.08 27.18 -17.85
N GLU A 21 9.81 28.24 -17.53
CA GLU A 21 10.14 28.63 -16.16
C GLU A 21 8.96 29.41 -15.55
N VAL A 22 8.33 28.86 -14.50
CA VAL A 22 7.20 29.47 -13.79
C VAL A 22 7.51 29.61 -12.31
N SER A 23 6.86 30.56 -11.64
CA SER A 23 7.15 30.86 -10.23
C SER A 23 5.94 30.80 -9.30
N ASP A 24 4.77 30.41 -9.82
CA ASP A 24 3.50 30.34 -9.11
C ASP A 24 2.64 29.17 -9.60
N LEU A 25 1.63 28.82 -8.80
CA LEU A 25 0.75 27.68 -9.05
C LEU A 25 -0.25 27.93 -10.19
N ASP A 26 -0.63 29.18 -10.45
CA ASP A 26 -1.54 29.52 -11.54
C ASP A 26 -0.88 29.25 -12.90
N ALA A 27 0.35 29.73 -13.08
CA ALA A 27 1.13 29.48 -14.29
C ALA A 27 1.45 27.99 -14.48
N LEU A 28 1.80 27.26 -13.42
CA LEU A 28 2.00 25.80 -13.46
C LEU A 28 0.73 25.09 -13.98
N LEU A 29 -0.43 25.38 -13.39
CA LEU A 29 -1.66 24.66 -13.70
C LEU A 29 -2.25 25.06 -15.06
N ALA A 30 -2.02 26.28 -15.53
CA ALA A 30 -2.38 26.69 -16.89
C ALA A 30 -1.60 25.91 -17.97
N LEU A 31 -0.36 25.50 -17.67
CA LEU A 31 0.46 24.66 -18.55
C LEU A 31 0.15 23.17 -18.39
N ALA A 32 -0.29 22.74 -17.20
CA ALA A 32 -0.63 21.34 -16.89
C ALA A 32 -1.80 20.77 -17.71
N GLU A 33 -2.58 21.63 -18.38
CA GLU A 33 -3.67 21.23 -19.26
C GLU A 33 -3.24 21.05 -20.73
N LYS A 34 -2.02 21.49 -21.09
CA LYS A 34 -1.47 21.42 -22.46
C LYS A 34 -0.57 20.21 -22.62
N ASP A 35 -0.34 19.79 -23.86
CA ASP A 35 0.51 18.65 -24.19
C ASP A 35 1.95 19.07 -24.50
N ASP A 36 2.88 18.14 -24.41
CA ASP A 36 4.28 18.29 -24.86
C ASP A 36 5.00 19.49 -24.23
N GLN A 37 4.65 19.82 -22.98
CA GLN A 37 5.25 20.90 -22.22
C GLN A 37 6.39 20.36 -21.36
N THR A 38 7.51 21.10 -21.32
CA THR A 38 8.47 20.98 -20.21
C THR A 38 8.33 22.20 -19.31
N VAL A 39 7.94 21.97 -18.06
CA VAL A 39 7.63 23.02 -17.09
C VAL A 39 8.53 22.87 -15.88
N ARG A 40 9.21 23.95 -15.50
CA ARG A 40 9.97 24.04 -14.24
C ARG A 40 9.31 25.05 -13.33
N LEU A 41 8.88 24.60 -12.15
CA LEU A 41 8.43 25.50 -11.09
C LEU A 41 9.64 25.90 -10.25
N ALA A 42 9.79 27.20 -10.01
CA ALA A 42 10.87 27.72 -9.17
C ALA A 42 10.89 27.03 -7.79
N PRO A 43 12.08 26.69 -7.24
CA PRO A 43 12.18 26.13 -5.90
C PRO A 43 11.55 27.04 -4.85
N GLY A 44 10.80 26.46 -3.92
CA GLY A 44 10.06 27.24 -2.94
C GLY A 44 8.98 26.46 -2.21
N ARG A 45 8.32 27.14 -1.26
CA ARG A 45 7.17 26.61 -0.52
C ARG A 45 5.92 27.28 -1.04
N TYR A 46 4.98 26.49 -1.53
CA TYR A 46 3.73 26.98 -2.13
C TYR A 46 2.56 26.49 -1.29
N ARG A 47 1.78 27.41 -0.72
CA ARG A 47 0.61 27.04 0.07
C ARG A 47 -0.59 26.87 -0.84
N LEU A 48 -1.35 25.80 -0.64
CA LEU A 48 -2.58 25.60 -1.39
C LEU A 48 -3.58 26.72 -1.09
N SER A 49 -3.59 27.27 0.14
CA SER A 49 -4.45 28.41 0.49
C SER A 49 -4.24 29.66 -0.37
N ASP A 50 -3.03 29.85 -0.90
CA ASP A 50 -2.71 31.02 -1.74
C ASP A 50 -3.31 30.85 -3.15
N TYR A 51 -3.45 29.60 -3.60
CA TYR A 51 -4.11 29.24 -4.85
C TYR A 51 -5.62 29.02 -4.72
N ALA A 52 -6.07 28.38 -3.63
CA ALA A 52 -7.45 28.01 -3.38
C ALA A 52 -8.13 29.02 -2.45
N THR A 53 -8.25 30.27 -2.93
CA THR A 53 -8.94 31.35 -2.19
C THR A 53 -10.42 31.03 -1.98
N GLU A 54 -11.08 31.74 -1.06
CA GLU A 54 -12.51 31.51 -0.80
C GLU A 54 -13.36 31.76 -2.06
N GLU A 55 -13.01 32.76 -2.88
CA GLU A 55 -13.67 33.04 -4.15
C GLU A 55 -13.54 31.88 -5.14
N ARG A 56 -12.33 31.30 -5.29
CA ARG A 56 -12.10 30.14 -6.16
C ARG A 56 -12.81 28.90 -5.64
N LEU A 57 -12.77 28.66 -4.33
CA LEU A 57 -13.51 27.55 -3.71
C LEU A 57 -15.03 27.68 -3.93
N GLN A 58 -15.58 28.89 -3.82
CA GLN A 58 -16.99 29.15 -4.14
C GLN A 58 -17.30 28.85 -5.60
N GLN A 59 -16.45 29.28 -6.52
CA GLN A 59 -16.60 29.00 -7.94
C GLN A 59 -16.56 27.49 -8.23
N TRP A 60 -15.54 26.79 -7.75
CA TRP A 60 -15.37 25.35 -7.93
C TRP A 60 -16.55 24.54 -7.38
N ARG A 61 -17.13 24.97 -6.25
CA ARG A 61 -18.36 24.37 -5.72
C ARG A 61 -19.55 24.52 -6.67
N ARG A 62 -19.72 25.69 -7.30
CA ARG A 62 -20.80 25.92 -8.29
C ARG A 62 -20.59 25.08 -9.56
N GLU A 63 -19.34 24.87 -9.94
CA GLU A 63 -18.94 24.04 -11.09
C GLU A 63 -18.97 22.53 -10.79
N GLY A 64 -19.18 22.14 -9.51
CA GLY A 64 -19.19 20.74 -9.09
C GLY A 64 -17.80 20.08 -9.10
N ARG A 65 -16.73 20.88 -9.11
CA ARG A 65 -15.35 20.41 -9.06
C ARG A 65 -15.05 19.76 -7.71
N SER A 66 -14.31 18.64 -7.73
CA SER A 66 -13.97 17.87 -6.53
C SER A 66 -12.46 17.72 -6.28
N SER A 67 -11.61 18.20 -7.20
CA SER A 67 -10.15 18.20 -7.12
C SER A 67 -9.61 19.63 -7.08
N PHE A 68 -8.48 19.86 -6.41
CA PHE A 68 -7.79 21.15 -6.40
C PHE A 68 -6.89 21.30 -7.61
N PHE A 69 -6.11 20.27 -7.94
CA PHE A 69 -5.16 20.29 -9.06
C PHE A 69 -5.54 19.24 -10.08
N ARG A 70 -5.39 19.59 -11.36
CA ARG A 70 -5.61 18.68 -12.48
C ARG A 70 -4.48 18.82 -13.48
N PHE A 71 -3.82 17.71 -13.78
CA PHE A 71 -2.81 17.56 -14.81
C PHE A 71 -3.43 16.70 -15.91
N SER A 72 -4.03 17.36 -16.91
CA SER A 72 -4.78 16.70 -17.97
C SER A 72 -4.06 16.59 -19.30
N GLY A 73 -3.01 17.38 -19.51
CA GLY A 73 -2.20 17.31 -20.72
C GLY A 73 -1.28 16.09 -20.73
N ASP A 74 -0.88 15.70 -21.93
CA ASP A 74 -0.08 14.52 -22.21
C ASP A 74 1.40 14.84 -22.47
N ARG A 75 2.27 13.86 -22.22
CA ARG A 75 3.72 13.90 -22.56
C ARG A 75 4.47 15.09 -21.95
N ASN A 76 3.98 15.61 -20.83
CA ASN A 76 4.60 16.72 -20.13
C ASN A 76 5.73 16.26 -19.22
N ARG A 77 6.66 17.17 -18.94
CA ARG A 77 7.73 17.01 -17.95
C ARG A 77 7.60 18.11 -16.91
N PHE A 78 7.17 17.75 -15.71
CA PHE A 78 7.09 18.66 -14.57
C PHE A 78 8.35 18.49 -13.71
N LEU A 79 9.23 19.47 -13.78
CA LEU A 79 10.48 19.57 -13.01
C LEU A 79 10.22 20.36 -11.73
N LEU A 80 10.09 19.65 -10.60
CA LEU A 80 9.62 20.18 -9.32
C LEU A 80 10.70 20.04 -8.23
N GLU A 81 11.97 19.90 -8.60
CA GLU A 81 13.07 19.79 -7.66
C GLU A 81 13.16 21.03 -6.75
N GLY A 82 13.16 20.81 -5.43
CA GLY A 82 13.17 21.90 -4.44
C GLY A 82 11.82 22.59 -4.21
N VAL A 83 10.75 22.09 -4.83
CA VAL A 83 9.37 22.55 -4.59
C VAL A 83 8.73 21.76 -3.45
N VAL A 84 8.11 22.47 -2.50
CA VAL A 84 7.26 21.88 -1.46
C VAL A 84 5.87 22.50 -1.53
N LEU A 85 4.86 21.69 -1.82
CA LEU A 85 3.46 22.10 -1.73
C LEU A 85 2.95 21.86 -0.29
N ILE A 86 2.46 22.91 0.35
CA ILE A 86 1.80 22.83 1.65
C ILE A 86 0.31 22.70 1.43
N TRP A 87 -0.25 21.58 1.89
CA TRP A 87 -1.59 21.16 1.57
C TRP A 87 -2.47 21.24 2.82
N GLU A 88 -3.09 22.40 3.05
CA GLU A 88 -3.92 22.60 4.24
C GLU A 88 -5.21 21.76 4.16
N THR A 89 -5.26 20.71 4.96
CA THR A 89 -6.34 19.70 4.96
C THR A 89 -7.73 20.28 5.22
N GLY A 90 -7.83 21.39 5.94
CA GLY A 90 -9.10 22.09 6.19
C GLY A 90 -9.77 22.64 4.92
N LEU A 91 -9.02 22.82 3.82
CA LEU A 91 -9.58 23.26 2.55
C LEU A 91 -10.53 22.24 1.92
N ARG A 92 -10.38 20.94 2.25
CA ARG A 92 -11.27 19.86 1.77
C ARG A 92 -12.71 20.06 2.23
N GLU A 93 -12.87 20.40 3.51
CA GLU A 93 -14.18 20.62 4.11
C GLU A 93 -14.86 21.87 3.53
N LYS A 94 -14.04 22.87 3.15
CA LYS A 94 -14.51 24.03 2.39
C LYS A 94 -14.89 23.65 0.96
N LEU A 95 -14.10 22.85 0.25
CA LEU A 95 -14.41 22.42 -1.12
C LEU A 95 -15.68 21.56 -1.19
N ARG A 96 -15.99 20.79 -0.14
CA ARG A 96 -17.13 19.86 -0.09
C ARG A 96 -17.11 18.85 -1.26
N PRO A 97 -16.00 18.12 -1.44
CA PRO A 97 -15.86 17.20 -2.56
C PRO A 97 -16.86 16.05 -2.44
N ARG A 98 -17.11 15.38 -3.58
CA ARG A 98 -17.86 14.12 -3.60
C ARG A 98 -17.11 13.04 -2.82
N ILE A 99 -17.85 12.03 -2.38
CA ILE A 99 -17.28 10.83 -1.76
C ILE A 99 -16.25 10.22 -2.72
N HIS A 100 -15.09 9.82 -2.20
CA HIS A 100 -13.98 9.21 -2.95
C HIS A 100 -13.29 10.09 -4.02
N ALA A 101 -13.48 11.41 -3.97
CA ALA A 101 -12.77 12.31 -4.88
C ALA A 101 -11.27 12.45 -4.52
N SER A 102 -10.45 12.64 -5.55
CA SER A 102 -9.02 12.92 -5.42
C SER A 102 -8.78 14.42 -5.27
N GLU A 103 -7.80 14.80 -4.47
CA GLU A 103 -7.41 16.21 -4.34
C GLU A 103 -6.55 16.66 -5.51
N ILE A 104 -5.78 15.75 -6.07
CA ILE A 104 -4.95 15.94 -7.26
C ILE A 104 -5.28 14.83 -8.25
N GLU A 105 -5.53 15.21 -9.50
CA GLU A 105 -5.85 14.30 -10.58
C GLU A 105 -4.80 14.42 -11.69
N VAL A 106 -4.09 13.33 -11.96
CA VAL A 106 -3.23 13.17 -13.14
C VAL A 106 -4.01 12.30 -14.13
N SER A 107 -4.75 12.96 -15.01
CA SER A 107 -5.56 12.30 -16.05
C SER A 107 -4.86 12.20 -17.39
N GLY A 108 -3.92 13.09 -17.66
CA GLY A 108 -3.05 13.00 -18.84
C GLY A 108 -2.08 11.83 -18.75
N SER A 109 -1.52 11.45 -19.89
CA SER A 109 -0.72 10.25 -20.09
C SER A 109 0.71 10.57 -20.53
N GLY A 110 1.65 9.68 -20.22
CA GLY A 110 3.06 9.82 -20.60
C GLY A 110 3.78 10.98 -19.90
N ASN A 111 3.24 11.49 -18.79
CA ASN A 111 3.84 12.60 -18.06
C ASN A 111 4.95 12.13 -17.11
N LEU A 112 6.00 12.93 -16.97
CA LEU A 112 7.02 12.80 -15.94
C LEU A 112 6.80 13.86 -14.85
N PHE A 113 6.72 13.44 -13.60
CA PHE A 113 6.78 14.32 -12.44
C PHE A 113 8.04 14.00 -11.66
N ARG A 114 8.96 14.97 -11.54
CA ARG A 114 10.24 14.78 -10.87
C ARG A 114 10.40 15.71 -9.68
N GLY A 115 10.78 15.17 -8.52
CA GLY A 115 11.12 15.95 -7.33
C GLY A 115 9.92 16.49 -6.55
N TRP A 116 8.69 16.02 -6.84
CA TRP A 116 7.48 16.60 -6.29
C TRP A 116 7.33 16.31 -4.79
N GLN A 117 7.29 17.34 -3.95
CA GLN A 117 7.00 17.20 -2.53
C GLN A 117 5.66 17.81 -2.13
N ILE A 118 4.85 17.06 -1.37
CA ILE A 118 3.58 17.53 -0.80
C ILE A 118 3.54 17.19 0.69
N LEU A 119 3.23 18.20 1.51
CA LEU A 119 3.05 18.08 2.96
C LEU A 119 1.63 18.49 3.34
N CYS A 120 0.81 17.54 3.77
CA CYS A 120 -0.50 17.86 4.35
C CYS A 120 -0.35 18.46 5.76
N GLU A 121 -1.05 19.57 6.03
CA GLU A 121 -1.09 20.21 7.35
C GLU A 121 -2.52 20.29 7.91
N GLY A 122 -2.67 19.98 9.21
CA GLY A 122 -3.95 20.00 9.93
C GLY A 122 -4.72 18.68 9.93
N GLU A 123 -5.94 18.74 10.48
CA GLU A 123 -6.79 17.58 10.77
C GLU A 123 -8.09 17.53 9.94
N GLY A 124 -8.16 18.31 8.85
CA GLY A 124 -9.32 18.38 7.98
C GLY A 124 -9.61 17.04 7.29
N THR A 125 -10.88 16.67 7.23
CA THR A 125 -11.29 15.31 6.86
C THR A 125 -11.65 15.19 5.37
N SER A 126 -11.55 13.97 4.83
CA SER A 126 -12.00 13.64 3.48
C SER A 126 -13.09 12.56 3.53
N PRO A 127 -14.16 12.63 2.71
CA PRO A 127 -15.18 11.60 2.63
C PRO A 127 -14.67 10.37 1.84
N GLY A 128 -13.56 9.78 2.30
CA GLY A 128 -12.96 8.60 1.67
C GLY A 128 -12.12 8.89 0.44
N GLY A 129 -11.65 10.12 0.25
CA GLY A 129 -10.80 10.52 -0.87
C GLY A 129 -9.33 10.16 -0.70
N GLN A 130 -8.52 10.68 -1.61
CA GLN A 130 -7.08 10.45 -1.71
C GLN A 130 -6.35 11.73 -2.09
N LEU A 131 -5.10 11.85 -1.68
CA LEU A 131 -4.26 12.99 -2.06
C LEU A 131 -4.09 13.04 -3.58
N LEU A 132 -3.72 11.93 -4.21
CA LEU A 132 -3.34 11.89 -5.62
C LEU A 132 -3.99 10.69 -6.32
N ALA A 133 -4.51 10.91 -7.52
CA ALA A 133 -4.91 9.84 -8.44
C ALA A 133 -4.12 9.91 -9.76
N LEU A 134 -3.47 8.80 -10.10
CA LEU A 134 -2.84 8.55 -11.39
C LEU A 134 -3.81 7.73 -12.25
N SER A 135 -4.68 8.43 -12.96
CA SER A 135 -5.67 7.82 -13.84
C SER A 135 -5.22 7.72 -15.30
N GLY A 136 -4.35 8.62 -15.74
CA GLY A 136 -3.73 8.51 -17.06
C GLY A 136 -2.69 7.39 -17.13
N GLU A 137 -2.28 7.04 -18.34
CA GLU A 137 -1.40 5.90 -18.61
C GLU A 137 0.06 6.31 -18.79
N GLY A 138 0.99 5.41 -18.48
CA GLY A 138 2.41 5.61 -18.80
C GLY A 138 3.06 6.80 -18.09
N ASN A 139 2.47 7.32 -17.01
CA ASN A 139 3.07 8.40 -16.23
C ASN A 139 4.19 7.86 -15.33
N HIS A 140 5.15 8.73 -15.02
CA HIS A 140 6.27 8.42 -14.14
C HIS A 140 6.35 9.44 -13.00
N LEU A 141 6.18 8.97 -11.76
CA LEU A 141 6.58 9.73 -10.57
C LEU A 141 8.02 9.35 -10.19
N GLN A 142 8.91 10.32 -10.16
CA GLN A 142 10.33 10.12 -9.88
C GLN A 142 10.79 11.03 -8.74
N ASP A 143 11.41 10.46 -7.69
CA ASP A 143 11.92 11.22 -6.54
C ASP A 143 10.85 12.10 -5.88
N CYS A 144 9.64 11.56 -5.72
CA CYS A 144 8.50 12.26 -5.13
C CYS A 144 8.34 11.94 -3.64
N ARG A 145 7.91 12.92 -2.84
CA ARG A 145 7.68 12.78 -1.40
C ARG A 145 6.29 13.27 -1.01
N PHE A 146 5.54 12.44 -0.30
CA PHE A 146 4.18 12.76 0.11
C PHE A 146 4.02 12.50 1.60
N GLU A 147 3.51 13.48 2.34
CA GLU A 147 3.02 13.29 3.71
C GLU A 147 1.51 13.56 3.75
N VAL A 148 0.76 12.54 4.13
CA VAL A 148 -0.71 12.52 4.08
C VAL A 148 -1.27 12.60 5.49
N ARG A 149 -2.17 13.56 5.73
CA ARG A 149 -2.85 13.80 7.02
C ARG A 149 -4.33 14.03 6.85
N GLY A 150 -5.07 13.93 7.95
CA GLY A 150 -6.47 14.32 8.03
C GLY A 150 -7.42 13.16 7.76
N SER A 151 -7.85 12.49 8.82
CA SER A 151 -8.88 11.45 8.82
C SER A 151 -9.57 11.40 10.18
N THR A 152 -10.80 10.89 10.26
CA THR A 152 -11.47 10.76 11.57
C THR A 152 -12.27 9.47 11.72
N PRO A 153 -12.26 8.84 12.90
CA PRO A 153 -11.24 9.02 13.93
C PRO A 153 -9.90 8.48 13.43
N TYR A 154 -8.81 9.19 13.74
CA TYR A 154 -7.45 8.67 13.62
C TYR A 154 -7.01 8.09 14.98
N GLY A 155 -6.09 7.13 14.97
CA GLY A 155 -5.57 6.55 16.22
C GLY A 155 -6.15 5.19 16.64
N TYR A 156 -7.00 4.57 15.82
CA TYR A 156 -7.60 3.26 16.13
C TYR A 156 -7.47 2.20 15.03
N GLY A 157 -6.96 2.56 13.85
CA GLY A 157 -6.91 1.65 12.71
C GLY A 157 -8.30 1.12 12.32
N ASP A 158 -8.38 -0.16 11.99
CA ASP A 158 -9.62 -0.82 11.59
C ASP A 158 -10.32 -1.64 12.70
N SER A 159 -9.87 -1.55 13.95
CA SER A 159 -10.44 -2.33 15.07
C SER A 159 -11.93 -2.09 15.30
N PHE A 160 -12.43 -0.90 14.97
CA PHE A 160 -13.84 -0.50 15.12
C PHE A 160 -14.64 -0.65 13.83
N GLY A 161 -14.07 -1.29 12.81
CA GLY A 161 -14.71 -1.58 11.53
C GLY A 161 -14.21 -0.70 10.39
N LYS A 162 -14.48 -1.14 9.16
CA LYS A 162 -14.14 -0.40 7.93
C LYS A 162 -15.21 -0.67 6.88
N GLY A 163 -15.76 0.39 6.27
CA GLY A 163 -16.87 0.27 5.32
C GLY A 163 -18.14 -0.36 5.94
N GLY A 164 -19.25 -0.34 5.21
CA GLY A 164 -20.51 -0.98 5.64
C GLY A 164 -21.05 -0.42 6.97
N SER A 165 -21.20 -1.28 7.98
CA SER A 165 -21.74 -0.97 9.32
C SER A 165 -20.65 -0.96 10.41
N PRO A 166 -19.74 0.04 10.44
CA PRO A 166 -18.70 0.11 11.46
C PRO A 166 -19.28 0.49 12.83
N VAL A 167 -18.57 0.14 13.91
CA VAL A 167 -18.91 0.59 15.27
C VAL A 167 -18.66 2.09 15.42
N ILE A 168 -17.61 2.59 14.75
CA ILE A 168 -17.26 4.02 14.67
C ILE A 168 -17.16 4.40 13.20
N GLY A 169 -17.89 5.43 12.76
CA GLY A 169 -17.84 5.90 11.38
C GLY A 169 -16.47 6.50 11.05
N HIS A 170 -15.94 6.17 9.87
CA HIS A 170 -14.64 6.67 9.41
C HIS A 170 -14.79 7.64 8.24
N ARG A 171 -13.99 8.70 8.25
CA ARG A 171 -13.68 9.57 7.11
C ARG A 171 -12.22 9.35 6.75
N LYS A 172 -12.03 8.47 5.77
CA LYS A 172 -10.70 8.03 5.34
C LYS A 172 -10.03 9.07 4.45
N HIS A 173 -8.71 9.06 4.47
CA HIS A 173 -7.91 9.80 3.52
C HIS A 173 -6.66 8.98 3.15
N SER A 174 -6.60 8.57 1.88
CA SER A 174 -5.53 7.73 1.34
C SER A 174 -4.46 8.57 0.63
N GLY A 175 -3.31 7.97 0.35
CA GLY A 175 -2.22 8.63 -0.39
C GLY A 175 -2.46 8.62 -1.90
N VAL A 176 -1.97 7.59 -2.57
CA VAL A 176 -1.87 7.55 -4.03
C VAL A 176 -2.72 6.41 -4.60
N LEU A 177 -3.78 6.78 -5.33
CA LEU A 177 -4.59 5.89 -6.14
C LEU A 177 -3.98 5.74 -7.53
N ILE A 178 -3.83 4.52 -8.01
CA ILE A 178 -3.43 4.23 -9.39
C ILE A 178 -4.57 3.49 -10.09
N THR A 179 -5.07 4.08 -11.18
CA THR A 179 -6.07 3.44 -12.04
C THR A 179 -5.68 3.37 -13.51
N GLY A 180 -4.66 4.10 -13.94
CA GLY A 180 -4.11 4.01 -15.30
C GLY A 180 -3.07 2.91 -15.44
N ASN A 181 -2.90 2.41 -16.66
CA ASN A 181 -1.93 1.36 -17.00
C ASN A 181 -0.52 1.92 -17.19
N GLY A 182 0.50 1.06 -17.08
CA GLY A 182 1.87 1.41 -17.50
C GLY A 182 2.56 2.45 -16.63
N ASN A 183 1.96 2.86 -15.51
CA ASN A 183 2.54 3.88 -14.64
C ASN A 183 3.75 3.34 -13.88
N ARG A 184 4.76 4.20 -13.72
CA ARG A 184 5.99 3.92 -12.97
C ARG A 184 6.10 4.85 -11.79
N LEU A 185 6.50 4.32 -10.65
CA LEU A 185 6.88 5.08 -9.48
C LEU A 185 8.29 4.66 -9.09
N SER A 186 9.24 5.60 -9.09
CA SER A 186 10.61 5.34 -8.68
C SER A 186 11.11 6.33 -7.64
N ASP A 187 11.82 5.81 -6.63
CA ASP A 187 12.45 6.61 -5.57
C ASP A 187 11.42 7.48 -4.82
N CYS A 188 10.18 6.99 -4.70
CA CYS A 188 9.10 7.72 -4.07
C CYS A 188 8.96 7.37 -2.58
N HIS A 189 8.69 8.36 -1.74
CA HIS A 189 8.44 8.16 -0.31
C HIS A 189 7.06 8.71 0.08
N LEU A 190 6.26 7.87 0.75
CA LEU A 190 4.93 8.22 1.22
C LEU A 190 4.81 7.97 2.73
N VAL A 191 4.52 9.02 3.50
CA VAL A 191 4.23 8.95 4.93
C VAL A 191 2.74 9.12 5.16
N MET A 192 2.15 8.15 5.85
CA MET A 192 0.73 8.10 6.20
C MET A 192 0.55 8.46 7.68
N ARG A 193 -0.04 9.63 7.91
CA ARG A 193 -0.57 10.11 9.20
C ARG A 193 -2.09 10.31 9.10
N SER A 194 -2.73 9.37 8.42
CA SER A 194 -4.18 9.27 8.21
C SER A 194 -4.63 7.82 8.12
N PHE A 195 -5.90 7.57 8.42
CA PHE A 195 -6.53 6.27 8.17
C PHE A 195 -6.94 6.18 6.70
N GLY A 196 -6.14 5.46 5.92
CA GLY A 196 -6.31 5.20 4.49
C GLY A 196 -5.17 4.36 3.95
N HIS A 197 -5.21 4.04 2.65
CA HIS A 197 -4.15 3.28 2.00
C HIS A 197 -2.96 4.19 1.64
N GLY A 198 -1.77 3.61 1.58
CA GLY A 198 -0.59 4.27 1.02
C GLY A 198 -0.70 4.36 -0.52
N TYR A 199 -0.10 3.39 -1.20
CA TYR A 199 -0.28 3.15 -2.63
C TYR A 199 -1.37 2.09 -2.83
N PHE A 200 -2.38 2.40 -3.63
CA PHE A 200 -3.45 1.45 -3.92
C PHE A 200 -3.86 1.47 -5.38
N ILE A 201 -4.03 0.28 -5.92
CA ILE A 201 -4.31 0.00 -7.33
C ILE A 201 -5.75 -0.46 -7.41
N GLN A 202 -6.53 0.15 -8.29
CA GLN A 202 -7.93 -0.20 -8.51
C GLN A 202 -8.27 -0.22 -10.00
N LYS A 203 -9.52 -0.59 -10.31
CA LYS A 203 -10.02 -0.77 -11.67
C LYS A 203 -9.16 -1.81 -12.39
N THR A 204 -8.84 -1.59 -13.66
CA THR A 204 -8.13 -2.56 -14.51
C THR A 204 -6.64 -2.23 -14.67
N ALA A 205 -6.08 -1.35 -13.83
CA ALA A 205 -4.69 -0.90 -13.92
C ALA A 205 -3.70 -2.07 -13.91
N SER A 206 -2.83 -2.14 -14.91
CA SER A 206 -1.86 -3.21 -15.12
C SER A 206 -0.53 -2.65 -15.65
N ASN A 207 0.49 -3.49 -15.74
CA ASN A 207 1.85 -3.13 -16.20
C ASN A 207 2.49 -2.03 -15.34
N LEU A 208 2.33 -2.14 -14.01
CA LEU A 208 2.83 -1.13 -13.07
C LEU A 208 4.18 -1.52 -12.51
N VAL A 209 5.05 -0.53 -12.34
CA VAL A 209 6.38 -0.71 -11.75
C VAL A 209 6.58 0.23 -10.57
N PHE A 210 6.88 -0.34 -9.41
CA PHE A 210 7.36 0.35 -8.22
C PHE A 210 8.82 -0.03 -8.01
N GLU A 211 9.69 0.96 -7.90
CA GLU A 211 11.13 0.76 -7.70
C GLU A 211 11.66 1.72 -6.64
N ASN A 212 12.33 1.19 -5.61
CA ASN A 212 12.87 2.00 -4.50
C ASN A 212 11.79 2.84 -3.79
N CYS A 213 10.55 2.36 -3.73
CA CYS A 213 9.45 3.09 -3.11
C CYS A 213 9.31 2.71 -1.62
N VAL A 214 9.13 3.73 -0.77
CA VAL A 214 8.91 3.55 0.67
C VAL A 214 7.52 4.05 1.04
N VAL A 215 6.80 3.29 1.86
CA VAL A 215 5.58 3.72 2.53
C VAL A 215 5.68 3.50 4.03
N GLU A 216 5.43 4.54 4.81
CA GLU A 216 5.50 4.50 6.27
C GLU A 216 4.19 4.92 6.91
N GLY A 217 3.70 4.11 7.82
CA GLY A 217 2.55 4.37 8.66
C GLY A 217 2.92 4.70 10.10
N GLU A 218 1.94 4.55 10.98
CA GLU A 218 2.11 4.67 12.42
C GLU A 218 1.38 3.53 13.10
N VAL A 219 1.90 3.06 14.22
CA VAL A 219 1.29 2.00 15.02
C VAL A 219 1.07 2.48 16.45
N ARG A 220 0.07 1.90 17.11
CA ARG A 220 -0.30 2.17 18.49
C ARG A 220 -0.64 0.88 19.20
N SER A 221 -0.35 0.79 20.49
CA SER A 221 -0.73 -0.38 21.27
C SER A 221 -2.22 -0.36 21.63
N THR A 222 -2.84 -1.54 21.71
CA THR A 222 -4.22 -1.65 22.20
C THR A 222 -4.32 -1.34 23.69
N ASP A 223 -3.23 -1.47 24.46
CA ASP A 223 -3.17 -1.07 25.87
C ASP A 223 -3.37 0.44 26.02
N GLU A 224 -2.68 1.24 25.19
CA GLU A 224 -2.85 2.70 25.15
C GLU A 224 -4.26 3.12 24.72
N MET A 225 -4.88 2.38 23.79
CA MET A 225 -6.27 2.64 23.40
C MET A 225 -7.22 2.34 24.57
N LEU A 226 -7.07 1.18 25.22
CA LEU A 226 -7.90 0.77 26.37
C LEU A 226 -7.74 1.67 27.60
N ALA A 227 -6.62 2.38 27.72
CA ALA A 227 -6.36 3.33 28.80
C ALA A 227 -7.16 4.64 28.67
N GLU A 228 -7.69 4.95 27.48
CA GLU A 228 -8.47 6.17 27.24
C GLU A 228 -9.68 6.27 28.17
N LYS A 229 -9.97 7.51 28.60
CA LYS A 229 -11.10 7.85 29.49
C LYS A 229 -12.17 8.71 28.81
N SER A 230 -11.99 8.97 27.52
CA SER A 230 -12.86 9.79 26.67
C SER A 230 -12.56 9.50 25.20
N GLY A 231 -13.45 9.93 24.30
CA GLY A 231 -13.26 9.77 22.86
C GLY A 231 -14.00 8.56 22.29
N ALA A 232 -13.96 8.43 20.96
CA ALA A 232 -14.86 7.56 20.22
C ALA A 232 -14.78 6.08 20.63
N ALA A 233 -13.59 5.55 20.94
CA ALA A 233 -13.45 4.16 21.38
C ALA A 233 -14.02 3.96 22.79
N PHE A 234 -13.70 4.84 23.73
CA PHE A 234 -14.22 4.82 25.10
C PHE A 234 -15.75 4.93 25.14
N GLU A 235 -16.32 5.86 24.37
CA GLU A 235 -17.78 6.07 24.27
C GLU A 235 -18.52 4.87 23.69
N LYS A 236 -17.84 4.02 22.91
CA LYS A 236 -18.36 2.75 22.40
C LYS A 236 -17.98 1.54 23.26
N GLY A 237 -17.41 1.77 24.45
CA GLY A 237 -16.99 0.71 25.38
C GLY A 237 -15.90 -0.21 24.80
N PHE A 238 -15.09 0.29 23.88
CA PHE A 238 -14.07 -0.47 23.15
C PHE A 238 -14.62 -1.70 22.39
N ARG A 239 -15.88 -1.61 21.94
CA ARG A 239 -16.55 -2.66 21.17
C ARG A 239 -16.00 -2.75 19.74
N THR A 240 -15.58 -3.93 19.31
CA THR A 240 -15.06 -4.16 17.94
C THR A 240 -16.13 -4.78 17.04
N VAL A 241 -15.93 -4.73 15.71
CA VAL A 241 -16.84 -5.42 14.76
C VAL A 241 -16.61 -6.94 14.73
N PHE A 242 -15.38 -7.40 14.93
CA PHE A 242 -15.03 -8.82 14.89
C PHE A 242 -14.99 -9.43 16.30
N ARG A 243 -15.37 -10.71 16.40
CA ARG A 243 -15.12 -11.50 17.60
C ARG A 243 -13.63 -11.75 17.76
N ASN A 244 -13.10 -11.35 18.89
CA ASN A 244 -11.73 -11.61 19.27
C ASN A 244 -11.53 -13.11 19.62
N ARG A 245 -10.32 -13.48 20.00
CA ARG A 245 -9.95 -14.85 20.40
C ARG A 245 -10.66 -15.37 21.66
N ASN A 246 -11.25 -14.49 22.47
CA ASN A 246 -12.11 -14.87 23.61
C ASN A 246 -13.58 -15.03 23.21
N GLY A 247 -13.92 -14.83 21.92
CA GLY A 247 -15.29 -14.90 21.41
C GLY A 247 -16.10 -13.61 21.62
N GLU A 248 -15.48 -12.52 22.08
CA GLU A 248 -16.13 -11.27 22.43
C GLU A 248 -15.96 -10.20 21.34
N HIS A 249 -16.94 -9.32 21.17
CA HIS A 249 -16.82 -8.13 20.32
C HIS A 249 -16.13 -6.98 21.05
N ARG A 250 -14.90 -7.19 21.54
CA ARG A 250 -14.16 -6.21 22.34
C ARG A 250 -12.68 -6.18 22.01
N LEU A 251 -12.07 -5.01 22.10
CA LEU A 251 -10.63 -4.82 21.95
C LEU A 251 -9.88 -5.56 23.08
N LEU A 252 -8.84 -6.31 22.72
CA LEU A 252 -7.98 -7.03 23.67
C LEU A 252 -6.69 -6.26 23.94
N PRO A 253 -6.16 -6.30 25.18
CA PRO A 253 -4.85 -5.74 25.51
C PRO A 253 -3.69 -6.54 24.90
N GLY A 254 -2.50 -5.95 24.86
CA GLY A 254 -1.25 -6.60 24.46
C GLY A 254 -0.97 -6.67 22.96
N TYR A 255 -1.85 -6.13 22.12
CA TYR A 255 -1.66 -6.11 20.65
C TYR A 255 -1.14 -4.74 20.19
N THR A 256 -0.71 -4.69 18.93
CA THR A 256 -0.38 -3.45 18.23
C THR A 256 -1.28 -3.32 17.01
N LYS A 257 -1.76 -2.10 16.75
CA LYS A 257 -2.59 -1.73 15.60
C LYS A 257 -1.90 -0.64 14.80
N SER A 258 -1.89 -0.79 13.48
CA SER A 258 -1.61 0.28 12.54
C SER A 258 -2.74 1.30 12.59
N LEU A 259 -2.37 2.57 12.51
CA LEU A 259 -3.28 3.71 12.43
C LEU A 259 -3.69 4.03 10.98
N CYS A 260 -3.04 3.39 10.02
CA CYS A 260 -3.32 3.47 8.59
C CYS A 260 -3.74 2.10 8.03
N GLU A 261 -4.20 2.05 6.78
CA GLU A 261 -4.50 0.79 6.11
C GLU A 261 -3.23 0.20 5.47
N ASP A 262 -3.32 -0.29 4.24
CA ASP A 262 -2.27 -1.08 3.62
C ASP A 262 -1.28 -0.18 2.88
N GLY A 263 0.00 -0.56 2.90
CA GLY A 263 1.11 0.12 2.23
C GLY A 263 0.99 0.06 0.72
N PHE A 264 1.05 -1.16 0.17
CA PHE A 264 0.81 -1.44 -1.24
C PHE A 264 -0.41 -2.35 -1.38
N ARG A 265 -1.46 -1.88 -2.06
CA ARG A 265 -2.75 -2.57 -2.12
C ARG A 265 -3.24 -2.78 -3.54
N THR A 266 -3.82 -3.95 -3.82
CA THR A 266 -4.61 -4.21 -5.03
C THR A 266 -6.08 -4.42 -4.73
N TYR A 267 -6.95 -3.95 -5.63
CA TYR A 267 -8.38 -4.20 -5.64
C TYR A 267 -8.85 -4.64 -7.02
N GLY A 268 -9.19 -5.92 -7.12
CA GLY A 268 -9.61 -6.54 -8.38
C GLY A 268 -8.45 -7.29 -9.04
N GLU A 269 -8.59 -7.52 -10.33
CA GLU A 269 -7.65 -8.28 -11.14
C GLU A 269 -6.74 -7.32 -11.92
N HIS A 270 -5.44 -7.55 -11.79
CA HIS A 270 -4.36 -6.75 -12.32
C HIS A 270 -3.26 -7.67 -12.85
N GLN A 271 -2.58 -7.26 -13.92
CA GLN A 271 -1.53 -8.04 -14.55
C GLN A 271 -0.19 -7.30 -14.53
N ASN A 272 0.90 -8.08 -14.51
CA ASN A 272 2.27 -7.59 -14.65
C ASN A 272 2.60 -6.47 -13.66
N LEU A 273 2.35 -6.72 -12.37
CA LEU A 273 2.75 -5.81 -11.31
C LEU A 273 4.17 -6.15 -10.86
N VAL A 274 5.04 -5.15 -10.78
CA VAL A 274 6.44 -5.32 -10.38
C VAL A 274 6.77 -4.39 -9.22
N PHE A 275 7.30 -4.96 -8.14
CA PHE A 275 7.81 -4.24 -6.98
C PHE A 275 9.27 -4.63 -6.77
N ARG A 276 10.18 -3.65 -6.82
CA ARG A 276 11.62 -3.85 -6.59
C ARG A 276 12.13 -2.91 -5.52
N ASN A 277 12.91 -3.42 -4.58
CA ASN A 277 13.54 -2.62 -3.54
C ASN A 277 12.54 -1.74 -2.76
N CYS A 278 11.29 -2.20 -2.64
CA CYS A 278 10.23 -1.44 -1.99
C CYS A 278 10.12 -1.80 -0.52
N GLU A 279 9.71 -0.84 0.29
CA GLU A 279 9.59 -1.02 1.72
C GLU A 279 8.27 -0.49 2.26
N ALA A 280 7.64 -1.27 3.14
CA ALA A 280 6.47 -0.85 3.89
C ALA A 280 6.75 -0.95 5.39
N ARG A 281 6.53 0.15 6.13
CA ARG A 281 6.78 0.25 7.58
C ARG A 281 5.51 0.61 8.32
N HIS A 282 5.24 -0.04 9.46
CA HIS A 282 4.15 0.37 10.36
C HIS A 282 2.77 0.47 9.68
N MET A 283 2.56 -0.28 8.61
CA MET A 283 1.29 -0.35 7.89
C MET A 283 0.41 -1.47 8.47
N ARG A 284 -0.88 -1.46 8.15
CA ARG A 284 -1.75 -2.60 8.47
C ARG A 284 -1.25 -3.83 7.72
N SER A 285 -1.27 -3.77 6.40
CA SER A 285 -0.54 -4.70 5.54
C SER A 285 0.63 -3.98 4.91
N GLY A 286 1.82 -4.57 4.92
CA GLY A 286 2.93 -4.03 4.12
C GLY A 286 2.59 -4.09 2.64
N PHE A 287 2.33 -5.30 2.16
CA PHE A 287 1.96 -5.60 0.78
C PHE A 287 0.70 -6.47 0.77
N GLU A 288 -0.45 -5.94 0.37
CA GLU A 288 -1.71 -6.67 0.19
C GLU A 288 -2.04 -6.81 -1.30
N LEU A 289 -1.32 -7.73 -1.96
CA LEU A 289 -1.27 -7.93 -3.42
C LEU A 289 -2.09 -9.16 -3.82
N ARG A 290 -3.41 -9.05 -3.64
CA ARG A 290 -4.37 -10.14 -3.86
C ARG A 290 -5.04 -9.97 -5.21
N THR A 291 -4.26 -10.22 -6.25
CA THR A 291 -4.71 -10.22 -7.64
C THR A 291 -4.44 -11.58 -8.25
N GLU A 292 -5.18 -11.94 -9.30
CA GLU A 292 -4.99 -13.21 -10.00
C GLU A 292 -3.87 -13.16 -11.05
N GLY A 293 -3.47 -11.98 -11.50
CA GLY A 293 -2.37 -11.82 -12.46
C GLY A 293 -0.98 -12.00 -11.84
N SER A 294 0.03 -12.07 -12.70
CA SER A 294 1.43 -12.17 -12.29
C SER A 294 1.86 -10.95 -11.48
N VAL A 295 2.35 -11.21 -10.27
CA VAL A 295 2.98 -10.20 -9.40
C VAL A 295 4.41 -10.65 -9.16
N GLN A 296 5.36 -9.76 -9.42
CA GLN A 296 6.77 -9.94 -9.09
C GLN A 296 7.14 -9.02 -7.94
N VAL A 297 7.64 -9.61 -6.86
CA VAL A 297 8.13 -8.87 -5.69
C VAL A 297 9.57 -9.29 -5.43
N GLU A 298 10.49 -8.34 -5.57
CA GLU A 298 11.91 -8.59 -5.53
C GLU A 298 12.58 -7.63 -4.53
N ASN A 299 13.38 -8.17 -3.63
CA ASN A 299 14.14 -7.39 -2.65
C ASN A 299 13.26 -6.39 -1.86
N CYS A 300 12.03 -6.79 -1.51
CA CYS A 300 11.09 -5.93 -0.79
C CYS A 300 11.04 -6.28 0.69
N ARG A 301 10.77 -5.28 1.53
CA ARG A 301 10.77 -5.44 2.99
C ARG A 301 9.48 -4.94 3.64
N ALA A 302 8.92 -5.75 4.54
CA ALA A 302 7.82 -5.34 5.42
C ALA A 302 8.31 -5.25 6.88
N VAL A 303 8.35 -4.04 7.44
CA VAL A 303 8.91 -3.76 8.77
C VAL A 303 7.81 -3.39 9.75
N ALA A 304 7.69 -4.18 10.81
CA ALA A 304 6.80 -3.85 11.92
C ALA A 304 5.34 -3.50 11.48
N CYS A 305 4.83 -4.21 10.49
CA CYS A 305 3.43 -4.11 10.06
C CYS A 305 2.53 -5.05 10.91
N GLU A 306 1.21 -4.82 10.92
CA GLU A 306 0.27 -5.81 11.51
C GLU A 306 0.23 -7.10 10.68
N ARG A 307 0.59 -7.04 9.40
CA ARG A 307 0.91 -8.17 8.55
C ARG A 307 1.91 -7.76 7.48
N GLY A 308 2.90 -8.60 7.22
CA GLY A 308 3.98 -8.30 6.28
C GLY A 308 3.50 -8.34 4.83
N PHE A 309 3.40 -9.56 4.30
CA PHE A 309 2.91 -9.83 2.95
C PHE A 309 1.59 -10.59 3.02
N TRP A 310 0.63 -10.17 2.20
CA TRP A 310 -0.56 -10.92 1.88
C TRP A 310 -0.65 -11.01 0.36
N VAL A 311 -0.30 -12.17 -0.15
CA VAL A 311 -0.11 -12.43 -1.58
C VAL A 311 -0.99 -13.59 -2.04
N GLY A 312 -1.21 -13.65 -3.36
CA GLY A 312 -2.17 -14.54 -3.97
C GLY A 312 -1.61 -15.35 -5.14
N THR A 313 -2.52 -15.68 -6.05
CA THR A 313 -2.28 -16.52 -7.22
C THR A 313 -1.10 -16.04 -8.06
N ARG A 314 -0.25 -16.98 -8.49
CA ARG A 314 0.89 -16.75 -9.42
C ARG A 314 1.86 -15.63 -8.98
N THR A 315 1.90 -15.32 -7.68
CA THR A 315 2.88 -14.36 -7.16
C THR A 315 4.26 -15.02 -7.10
N VAL A 316 5.27 -14.32 -7.60
CA VAL A 316 6.68 -14.70 -7.47
C VAL A 316 7.36 -13.72 -6.52
N MET A 317 7.88 -14.22 -5.41
CA MET A 317 8.63 -13.42 -4.44
C MET A 317 10.08 -13.92 -4.32
N ARG A 318 11.05 -13.02 -4.40
CA ARG A 318 12.48 -13.33 -4.27
C ARG A 318 13.20 -12.32 -3.39
N ALA A 319 14.14 -12.80 -2.59
CA ALA A 319 14.95 -11.97 -1.69
C ALA A 319 14.13 -11.00 -0.82
N CYS A 320 12.89 -11.36 -0.46
CA CYS A 320 12.04 -10.49 0.34
C CYS A 320 12.24 -10.75 1.84
N GLU A 321 11.93 -9.77 2.67
CA GLU A 321 12.02 -9.90 4.12
C GLU A 321 10.80 -9.35 4.87
N ALA A 322 10.39 -9.99 5.96
CA ALA A 322 9.30 -9.49 6.79
C ALA A 322 9.53 -9.69 8.30
N GLU A 323 9.15 -8.68 9.09
CA GLU A 323 9.16 -8.75 10.55
C GLU A 323 7.79 -9.16 11.11
N ALA A 324 7.76 -10.30 11.81
CA ALA A 324 6.62 -10.76 12.61
C ALA A 324 6.59 -10.10 14.00
N ARG A 325 6.82 -8.78 14.06
CA ARG A 325 6.93 -8.00 15.29
C ARG A 325 5.57 -7.74 15.94
N TYR A 326 4.61 -7.30 15.12
CA TYR A 326 3.25 -6.88 15.54
C TYR A 326 2.13 -7.73 14.94
N GLY A 327 2.46 -8.56 13.95
CA GLY A 327 1.59 -9.62 13.47
C GLY A 327 2.34 -10.50 12.48
N PRO A 328 1.66 -11.34 11.69
CA PRO A 328 2.33 -12.37 10.91
C PRO A 328 3.11 -11.83 9.70
N ALA A 329 4.21 -12.49 9.36
CA ALA A 329 5.06 -12.12 8.22
C ALA A 329 4.39 -12.41 6.86
N LEU A 330 3.58 -13.48 6.77
CA LEU A 330 3.00 -13.94 5.52
C LEU A 330 1.56 -14.47 5.69
N PHE A 331 0.65 -13.95 4.87
CA PHE A 331 -0.60 -14.58 4.50
C PHE A 331 -0.52 -15.03 3.04
N LEU A 332 -0.80 -16.30 2.77
CA LEU A 332 -0.83 -16.86 1.43
C LEU A 332 -2.16 -17.56 1.15
N GLU A 333 -2.76 -17.21 0.01
CA GLU A 333 -3.95 -17.85 -0.55
C GLU A 333 -3.85 -17.94 -2.08
N GLY A 334 -4.88 -18.50 -2.73
CA GLY A 334 -4.92 -18.65 -4.18
C GLY A 334 -4.20 -19.91 -4.67
N GLU A 335 -3.48 -19.81 -5.79
CA GLU A 335 -2.79 -20.95 -6.38
C GLU A 335 -1.47 -20.62 -7.09
N ASN A 336 -0.57 -21.59 -7.15
CA ASN A 336 0.64 -21.51 -7.99
C ASN A 336 1.58 -20.33 -7.67
N ALA A 337 1.62 -19.90 -6.41
CA ALA A 337 2.60 -18.91 -5.95
C ALA A 337 3.97 -19.56 -5.67
N ASP A 338 5.05 -18.84 -5.93
CA ASP A 338 6.43 -19.29 -5.70
C ASP A 338 7.22 -18.24 -4.91
N LEU A 339 7.45 -18.51 -3.63
CA LEU A 339 7.91 -17.53 -2.66
C LEU A 339 9.22 -17.95 -1.98
N GLU A 340 10.15 -17.01 -1.89
CA GLU A 340 11.27 -17.04 -0.95
C GLU A 340 11.21 -15.80 -0.05
N LEU A 341 11.13 -16.03 1.26
CA LEU A 341 10.94 -14.98 2.27
C LEU A 341 11.85 -15.20 3.47
N THR A 342 12.73 -14.24 3.77
CA THR A 342 13.45 -14.17 5.04
C THR A 342 12.52 -13.62 6.11
N VAL A 343 12.39 -14.35 7.22
CA VAL A 343 11.48 -13.98 8.30
C VAL A 343 12.25 -13.58 9.55
N HIS A 344 11.85 -12.47 10.13
CA HIS A 344 12.36 -11.97 11.39
C HIS A 344 11.25 -12.05 12.44
N VAL A 345 11.56 -12.59 13.60
CA VAL A 345 10.67 -12.70 14.76
C VAL A 345 11.33 -12.03 15.98
N PRO A 346 11.49 -10.69 15.95
CA PRO A 346 12.07 -9.97 17.08
C PRO A 346 11.13 -10.01 18.29
N ARG A 347 11.71 -9.86 19.48
CA ARG A 347 10.99 -9.69 20.73
C ARG A 347 10.36 -8.30 20.75
N SER A 348 9.04 -8.24 20.92
CA SER A 348 8.29 -6.98 20.92
C SER A 348 7.50 -6.71 22.19
N GLY A 349 7.34 -7.72 23.07
CA GLY A 349 6.38 -7.65 24.18
C GLY A 349 4.91 -7.61 23.72
N ARG A 350 4.65 -7.78 22.42
CA ARG A 350 3.31 -7.75 21.82
C ARG A 350 2.85 -9.15 21.42
N VAL A 351 1.55 -9.37 21.54
CA VAL A 351 0.91 -10.65 21.20
C VAL A 351 0.92 -10.83 19.68
N VAL A 352 1.50 -11.95 19.22
CA VAL A 352 1.44 -12.42 17.84
C VAL A 352 1.22 -13.93 17.88
N HIS A 353 0.30 -14.43 17.06
CA HIS A 353 -0.18 -15.82 17.15
C HIS A 353 0.36 -16.75 16.07
N GLY A 354 1.09 -16.22 15.10
CA GLY A 354 1.60 -16.99 13.98
C GLY A 354 2.64 -16.21 13.19
N LEU A 355 3.57 -16.95 12.61
CA LEU A 355 4.55 -16.43 11.67
C LEU A 355 3.92 -16.29 10.28
N ALA A 356 3.20 -17.33 9.83
CA ALA A 356 2.57 -17.38 8.53
C ALA A 356 1.27 -18.19 8.54
N MET A 357 0.31 -17.81 7.70
CA MET A 357 -0.89 -18.60 7.39
C MET A 357 -0.88 -18.93 5.91
N ILE A 358 -0.88 -20.22 5.60
CA ILE A 358 -0.76 -20.72 4.23
C ILE A 358 -1.99 -21.57 3.91
N SER A 359 -2.73 -21.15 2.89
CA SER A 359 -3.88 -21.86 2.31
C SER A 359 -3.81 -21.77 0.80
N GLY A 360 -4.73 -22.41 0.08
CA GLY A 360 -4.71 -22.45 -1.38
C GLY A 360 -4.06 -23.72 -1.93
N ARG A 361 -3.53 -23.69 -3.15
CA ARG A 361 -2.99 -24.89 -3.77
C ARG A 361 -1.74 -24.68 -4.60
N GLU A 362 -0.94 -25.74 -4.70
CA GLU A 362 0.21 -25.83 -5.61
C GLU A 362 1.26 -24.73 -5.39
N HIS A 363 1.28 -24.14 -4.19
CA HIS A 363 2.28 -23.16 -3.82
C HIS A 363 3.64 -23.81 -3.57
N ARG A 364 4.71 -23.09 -3.91
CA ARG A 364 6.07 -23.36 -3.45
C ARG A 364 6.47 -22.24 -2.49
N VAL A 365 6.80 -22.59 -1.26
CA VAL A 365 7.11 -21.62 -0.21
C VAL A 365 8.42 -22.02 0.46
N ARG A 366 9.39 -21.10 0.46
CA ARG A 366 10.65 -21.23 1.19
C ARG A 366 10.75 -20.11 2.23
N LEU A 367 10.80 -20.47 3.50
CA LEU A 367 11.00 -19.53 4.61
C LEU A 367 12.45 -19.62 5.09
N LEU A 368 13.17 -18.51 5.03
CA LEU A 368 14.57 -18.40 5.43
C LEU A 368 14.68 -17.75 6.81
N PRO A 369 15.66 -18.16 7.66
CA PRO A 369 15.87 -17.53 8.95
C PRO A 369 16.46 -16.13 8.82
N GLY A 370 15.85 -15.16 9.51
CA GLY A 370 16.46 -13.88 9.88
C GLY A 370 16.76 -13.85 11.39
N ILE A 371 16.41 -12.75 12.06
CA ILE A 371 16.46 -12.62 13.52
C ILE A 371 15.33 -13.44 14.14
N LEU A 372 15.61 -14.40 15.02
CA LEU A 372 14.60 -15.27 15.64
C LEU A 372 14.72 -15.25 17.17
N GLU A 373 14.00 -14.35 17.83
CA GLU A 373 14.09 -14.14 19.30
C GLU A 373 12.92 -14.78 20.08
N ARG A 374 11.93 -15.32 19.37
CA ARG A 374 10.85 -16.14 19.92
C ARG A 374 10.29 -17.08 18.85
N GLU A 375 9.58 -18.12 19.28
CA GLU A 375 8.91 -19.05 18.38
C GLU A 375 7.52 -18.53 17.99
N LEU A 376 7.21 -18.54 16.69
CA LEU A 376 5.88 -18.32 16.17
C LEU A 376 5.54 -19.41 15.13
N PRO A 377 4.37 -20.05 15.22
CA PRO A 377 4.03 -21.15 14.33
C PRO A 377 3.72 -20.71 12.89
N VAL A 378 4.14 -21.53 11.93
CA VAL A 378 3.64 -21.54 10.55
C VAL A 378 2.39 -22.41 10.51
N TRP A 379 1.26 -21.81 10.17
CA TRP A 379 -0.05 -22.46 10.10
C TRP A 379 -0.37 -22.88 8.66
N LEU A 380 -0.21 -24.16 8.34
CA LEU A 380 -0.55 -24.74 7.04
C LEU A 380 -1.97 -25.30 7.05
N GLY A 381 -2.80 -24.88 6.10
CA GLY A 381 -4.22 -25.21 6.06
C GLY A 381 -5.07 -24.32 6.96
N PHE A 382 -4.65 -23.08 7.15
CA PHE A 382 -5.39 -22.07 7.90
C PHE A 382 -5.62 -20.84 7.03
N GLY A 383 -6.83 -20.31 7.14
CA GLY A 383 -7.25 -19.11 6.49
C GLY A 383 -6.88 -17.86 7.28
N ILE A 384 -7.20 -16.75 6.66
CA ILE A 384 -6.88 -15.42 7.13
C ILE A 384 -8.00 -14.99 8.06
N PRO A 385 -7.71 -14.39 9.24
CA PRO A 385 -8.74 -13.92 10.13
C PRO A 385 -9.61 -12.84 9.48
N GLY A 386 -10.81 -12.61 10.01
CA GLY A 386 -11.71 -11.54 9.58
C GLY A 386 -10.98 -10.19 9.53
N ALA A 387 -11.06 -9.50 8.39
CA ALA A 387 -10.32 -8.26 8.06
C ALA A 387 -8.79 -8.29 8.22
N GLY A 388 -8.19 -9.47 8.41
CA GLY A 388 -6.78 -9.61 8.73
C GLY A 388 -6.42 -9.12 10.14
N GLU A 389 -7.39 -9.05 11.06
CA GLU A 389 -7.21 -8.59 12.43
C GLU A 389 -6.46 -9.65 13.27
N GLY A 390 -5.29 -9.29 13.81
CA GLY A 390 -4.45 -10.20 14.60
C GLY A 390 -5.12 -10.74 15.88
N GLN A 391 -6.15 -10.04 16.38
CA GLN A 391 -6.93 -10.40 17.58
C GLN A 391 -7.99 -11.48 17.32
N VAL A 392 -8.25 -11.81 16.05
CA VAL A 392 -9.26 -12.79 15.64
C VAL A 392 -8.60 -14.16 15.49
N ALA A 393 -9.35 -15.22 15.80
CA ALA A 393 -8.88 -16.58 15.65
C ALA A 393 -8.66 -16.95 14.17
N PHE A 394 -7.68 -17.81 13.91
CA PHE A 394 -7.47 -18.37 12.58
C PHE A 394 -8.41 -19.55 12.37
N SER A 395 -9.15 -19.53 11.27
CA SER A 395 -10.05 -20.63 10.91
C SER A 395 -9.34 -21.60 9.96
N PRO A 396 -9.63 -22.92 10.03
CA PRO A 396 -9.15 -23.86 9.02
C PRO A 396 -9.55 -23.43 7.60
N ARG A 397 -8.65 -23.66 6.64
CA ARG A 397 -8.90 -23.43 5.21
C ARG A 397 -8.09 -24.42 4.39
N ARG A 398 -8.65 -24.87 3.27
CA ARG A 398 -8.00 -25.85 2.39
C ARG A 398 -6.58 -25.41 1.99
N ALA A 399 -5.63 -26.31 2.19
CA ALA A 399 -4.30 -26.24 1.62
C ALA A 399 -4.03 -27.54 0.86
N GLU A 400 -3.70 -27.46 -0.43
CA GLU A 400 -3.54 -28.65 -1.27
C GLU A 400 -2.25 -28.61 -2.09
N LYS A 401 -1.47 -29.69 -2.07
CA LYS A 401 -0.24 -29.81 -2.87
C LYS A 401 0.75 -28.65 -2.63
N VAL A 402 0.72 -28.07 -1.44
CA VAL A 402 1.67 -27.02 -1.03
C VAL A 402 3.02 -27.66 -0.74
N LYS A 403 4.08 -27.12 -1.33
CA LYS A 403 5.48 -27.45 -1.04
C LYS A 403 6.05 -26.38 -0.12
N LEU A 404 6.12 -26.68 1.18
CA LEU A 404 6.68 -25.79 2.20
C LEU A 404 8.06 -26.29 2.62
N ARG A 405 9.08 -25.44 2.46
CA ARG A 405 10.42 -25.62 3.03
C ARG A 405 10.68 -24.53 4.07
N ASN A 406 10.67 -24.90 5.34
CA ASN A 406 10.82 -24.00 6.47
C ASN A 406 12.21 -24.14 7.10
N GLU A 407 13.11 -23.24 6.74
CA GLU A 407 14.47 -23.14 7.29
C GLU A 407 14.55 -22.21 8.51
N ALA A 408 13.48 -21.48 8.82
CA ALA A 408 13.41 -20.48 9.90
C ALA A 408 13.18 -21.06 11.32
N SER A 409 13.41 -22.37 11.50
CA SER A 409 13.22 -23.17 12.74
C SER A 409 11.87 -23.03 13.47
N SER A 410 10.95 -22.24 12.94
CA SER A 410 9.62 -22.00 13.50
C SER A 410 8.78 -23.26 13.44
N PRO A 411 7.96 -23.59 14.46
CA PRO A 411 7.15 -24.80 14.43
C PRO A 411 6.12 -24.73 13.29
N VAL A 412 5.81 -25.86 12.66
CA VAL A 412 4.76 -25.96 11.65
C VAL A 412 3.58 -26.70 12.24
N VAL A 413 2.39 -26.12 12.09
CA VAL A 413 1.12 -26.70 12.50
C VAL A 413 0.29 -27.00 11.26
N LEU A 414 -0.04 -28.27 11.05
CA LEU A 414 -0.91 -28.68 9.95
C LEU A 414 -2.36 -28.70 10.43
N SER A 415 -3.29 -28.27 9.59
CA SER A 415 -4.72 -28.45 9.87
C SER A 415 -5.25 -29.77 9.28
N ALA A 416 -6.50 -30.11 9.60
CA ALA A 416 -7.20 -31.21 8.94
C ALA A 416 -7.52 -30.92 7.46
N GLU A 417 -7.43 -29.66 7.04
CA GLU A 417 -7.69 -29.20 5.68
C GLU A 417 -6.45 -29.25 4.78
N ALA A 418 -5.29 -29.69 5.29
CA ALA A 418 -4.08 -29.90 4.52
C ALA A 418 -4.12 -31.25 3.79
N ARG A 419 -3.94 -31.24 2.46
CA ARG A 419 -4.02 -32.44 1.61
C ARG A 419 -2.86 -32.50 0.62
N GLY A 420 -2.18 -33.64 0.52
CA GLY A 420 -1.13 -33.83 -0.49
C GLY A 420 0.04 -32.86 -0.36
N CYS A 421 0.22 -32.21 0.80
CA CYS A 421 1.27 -31.22 0.99
C CYS A 421 2.60 -31.90 1.30
N ARG A 422 3.70 -31.28 0.85
CA ARG A 422 5.07 -31.70 1.20
C ARG A 422 5.71 -30.64 2.09
N VAL A 423 6.05 -31.01 3.31
CA VAL A 423 6.58 -30.11 4.34
C VAL A 423 7.96 -30.58 4.77
N GLU A 424 8.96 -29.76 4.50
CA GLU A 424 10.32 -29.91 5.02
C GLU A 424 10.55 -28.81 6.06
N SER A 425 10.91 -29.14 7.30
CA SER A 425 11.04 -28.11 8.36
C SER A 425 12.18 -28.38 9.33
N LYS A 426 12.96 -27.34 9.68
CA LYS A 426 13.89 -27.36 10.82
C LYS A 426 13.14 -27.31 12.17
N GLY A 427 12.02 -26.58 12.21
CA GLY A 427 11.15 -26.51 13.38
C GLY A 427 10.27 -27.74 13.54
N ALA A 428 9.74 -27.95 14.75
CA ALA A 428 8.87 -29.08 15.05
C ALA A 428 7.61 -29.08 14.16
N ILE A 429 7.22 -30.27 13.68
CA ILE A 429 6.00 -30.44 12.87
C ILE A 429 4.92 -31.10 13.73
N THR A 430 3.85 -30.36 14.01
CA THR A 430 2.78 -30.76 14.94
C THR A 430 1.40 -30.80 14.26
N ALA A 431 0.44 -31.44 14.94
CA ALA A 431 -0.96 -31.56 14.52
C ALA A 431 -1.16 -32.11 13.09
N ARG A 432 -0.58 -33.27 12.76
CA ARG A 432 -0.69 -33.93 11.44
C ARG A 432 -2.09 -34.51 11.17
N LYS A 433 -3.11 -33.65 11.11
CA LYS A 433 -4.53 -34.06 11.02
C LYS A 433 -5.04 -34.15 9.57
N GLY A 434 -4.24 -33.75 8.59
CA GLY A 434 -4.58 -33.78 7.16
C GLY A 434 -4.33 -35.13 6.48
N VAL A 435 -4.64 -35.20 5.19
CA VAL A 435 -4.60 -36.45 4.38
C VAL A 435 -3.43 -36.42 3.39
N ASP A 436 -2.72 -37.54 3.24
CA ASP A 436 -1.63 -37.74 2.26
C ASP A 436 -0.54 -36.65 2.31
N ASN A 437 -0.20 -36.15 3.49
CA ASN A 437 0.86 -35.16 3.64
C ASN A 437 2.21 -35.83 3.91
N GLU A 438 3.21 -35.46 3.12
CA GLU A 438 4.60 -35.86 3.33
C GLU A 438 5.29 -34.85 4.23
N VAL A 439 5.95 -35.32 5.28
CA VAL A 439 6.58 -34.46 6.28
C VAL A 439 7.98 -34.96 6.62
N GLU A 440 8.95 -34.07 6.51
CA GLU A 440 10.37 -34.35 6.68
C GLU A 440 11.00 -33.30 7.59
N ARG A 441 11.89 -33.74 8.49
CA ARG A 441 12.66 -32.83 9.34
C ARG A 441 13.96 -32.49 8.63
N LEU A 442 14.21 -31.19 8.46
CA LEU A 442 15.50 -30.71 7.94
C LEU A 442 16.59 -30.82 9.01
N PRO A 443 17.85 -31.05 8.59
CA PRO A 443 19.00 -31.12 9.50
C PRO A 443 19.28 -29.81 10.24
#